data_AF-A0A933FW41-F1
#
_entry.id   AF-A0A933FW41-F1
#
_cell.length_a   1.000
_cell.length_b   1.000
_cell.length_c   1.000
_cell.angle_alpha   90.00
_cell.angle_beta   90.00
_cell.angle_gamma   90.00
#
_symmetry.space_group_name_H-M   'P 1'
#
loop_
_entity.id
_entity.type
_entity.pdbx_description
1 polymer ?
#
loop_
_entity_poly.entity_id
_entity_poly.type
_entity_poly.pdbx_seq_one_letter_code
_entity_poly.pdbx_strand_id
1 'polypeptide(L)'
;MSRLCLVFDYLFNNKEVILEDHVVGASNALQKEVAVLMREKRLLEGNLFFLDLLQNLSRMLMFAVSHAGYELSSVCNILDQSMEYLQYYAQQLKASSASQNIGERVYLAADQLKAQVNDTARFLQEDGSEECLSVARSTVKLGTEVFDSFMKDEYQSTKVNLLRTNQLLAEKFMAYVGEVK
;
A
#
# COMPACT_ATOMS: atom_id res chain seq x y z
N MET A 1 -3.18 26.18 26.83
CA MET A 1 -2.78 26.23 25.41
C MET A 1 -1.78 25.14 25.01
N SER A 2 -0.91 24.61 25.91
CA SER A 2 0.09 23.58 25.57
C SER A 2 -0.46 22.18 25.22
N ARG A 3 -1.59 21.77 25.81
CA ARG A 3 -2.15 20.41 25.64
C ARG A 3 -2.68 20.12 24.24
N LEU A 4 -3.27 21.12 23.56
CA LEU A 4 -3.79 20.96 22.20
C LEU A 4 -2.68 20.88 21.15
N CYS A 5 -1.56 21.57 21.38
CA CYS A 5 -0.36 21.46 20.55
C CYS A 5 0.31 20.08 20.67
N LEU A 6 0.32 19.47 21.88
CA LEU A 6 0.78 18.09 22.07
C LEU A 6 -0.09 17.07 21.31
N VAL A 7 -1.41 17.27 21.28
CA VAL A 7 -2.35 16.44 20.49
C VAL A 7 -2.08 16.55 19.00
N PHE A 8 -1.81 17.76 18.49
CA PHE A 8 -1.43 17.95 17.10
C PHE A 8 -0.06 17.33 16.78
N ASP A 9 0.95 17.54 17.63
CA ASP A 9 2.28 16.93 17.44
C ASP A 9 2.22 15.39 17.49
N TYR A 10 1.31 14.83 18.29
CA TYR A 10 1.08 13.39 18.39
C TYR A 10 0.35 12.80 17.18
N LEU A 11 -0.73 13.45 16.72
CA LEU A 11 -1.54 12.96 15.62
C LEU A 11 -0.85 13.14 14.26
N PHE A 12 -0.04 14.18 14.11
CA PHE A 12 0.47 14.62 12.80
C PHE A 12 2.01 14.58 12.64
N ASN A 13 2.82 14.45 13.70
CA ASN A 13 4.28 14.60 13.61
C ASN A 13 5.11 13.33 13.95
N ASN A 14 4.51 12.13 13.95
CA ASN A 14 5.23 10.85 14.06
C ASN A 14 6.18 10.71 15.27
N LYS A 15 6.02 11.50 16.33
CA LYS A 15 6.83 11.35 17.54
C LYS A 15 6.40 10.10 18.30
N GLU A 16 7.36 9.22 18.56
CA GLU A 16 7.15 8.00 19.34
C GLU A 16 6.56 8.33 20.71
N VAL A 17 5.49 7.60 21.04
CA VAL A 17 4.87 7.68 22.35
C VAL A 17 5.76 6.93 23.33
N ILE A 18 6.61 7.66 24.05
CA ILE A 18 7.08 7.17 25.34
C ILE A 18 5.88 7.34 26.28
N LEU A 19 5.10 6.27 26.47
CA LEU A 19 4.17 6.21 27.59
C LEU A 19 5.06 6.15 28.83
N GLU A 20 5.34 7.29 29.45
CA GLU A 20 5.90 7.29 30.79
C GLU A 20 4.89 6.58 31.69
N ASP A 21 5.33 5.50 32.36
CA ASP A 21 4.56 4.61 33.25
C ASP A 21 3.91 5.33 34.46
N HIS A 22 3.92 6.67 34.49
CA HIS A 22 3.64 7.49 35.65
C HIS A 22 2.62 8.61 35.43
N VAL A 23 1.82 8.61 34.36
CA VAL A 23 0.69 9.56 34.27
C VAL A 23 -0.49 9.04 35.12
N VAL A 24 -0.43 9.36 36.41
CA VAL A 24 -1.44 9.11 37.43
C VAL A 24 -2.79 9.70 36.98
N GLY A 25 -3.75 8.85 36.60
CA GLY A 25 -5.14 9.27 36.34
C GLY A 25 -5.93 8.50 35.28
N ALA A 26 -5.27 7.83 34.31
CA ALA A 26 -5.99 7.02 33.30
C ALA A 26 -6.39 5.64 33.84
N SER A 27 -7.56 5.15 33.48
CA SER A 27 -7.86 3.72 33.60
C SER A 27 -6.92 2.89 32.71
N ASN A 28 -6.39 1.77 33.24
CA ASN A 28 -5.60 0.79 32.49
C ASN A 28 -6.31 0.29 31.20
N ALA A 29 -7.64 0.36 31.14
CA ALA A 29 -8.40 0.02 29.94
C ALA A 29 -8.19 1.05 28.82
N LEU A 30 -8.19 2.35 29.14
CA LEU A 30 -8.05 3.43 28.17
C LEU A 30 -6.64 3.46 27.54
N GLN A 31 -5.60 3.24 28.35
CA GLN A 31 -4.23 3.14 27.86
C GLN A 31 -4.05 1.97 26.88
N LYS A 32 -4.66 0.81 27.18
CA LYS A 32 -4.64 -0.36 26.28
C LYS A 32 -5.35 -0.07 24.97
N GLU A 33 -6.52 0.59 25.01
CA GLU A 33 -7.25 0.97 23.80
C GLU A 33 -6.44 1.92 22.91
N VAL A 34 -5.81 2.95 23.49
CA VAL A 34 -4.93 3.87 22.76
C VAL A 34 -3.75 3.13 22.13
N ALA A 35 -3.11 2.21 22.86
CA ALA A 35 -2.00 1.41 22.35
C ALA A 35 -2.41 0.53 21.15
N VAL A 36 -3.60 -0.09 21.22
CA VAL A 36 -4.17 -0.88 20.11
C VAL A 36 -4.41 0.00 18.89
N LEU A 37 -5.04 1.15 19.05
CA LEU A 37 -5.33 2.07 17.95
C LEU A 37 -4.06 2.66 17.32
N MET A 38 -3.03 2.96 18.12
CA MET A 38 -1.73 3.41 17.61
C MET A 38 -1.01 2.34 16.78
N ARG A 39 -1.10 1.08 17.22
CA ARG A 39 -0.55 -0.04 16.43
C ARG A 39 -1.29 -0.19 15.10
N GLU A 40 -2.62 -0.11 15.12
CA GLU A 40 -3.43 -0.15 13.90
C GLU A 40 -3.10 1.02 12.96
N LYS A 41 -2.93 2.24 13.50
CA LYS A 41 -2.49 3.41 12.73
C LYS A 41 -1.18 3.13 11.97
N ARG A 42 -0.14 2.66 12.68
CA ARG A 42 1.16 2.34 12.08
C ARG A 42 1.07 1.26 11.00
N LEU A 43 0.25 0.24 11.20
CA LEU A 43 0.01 -0.80 10.20
C LEU A 43 -0.64 -0.22 8.94
N LEU A 44 -1.66 0.61 9.09
CA LEU A 44 -2.34 1.26 7.96
C LEU A 44 -1.42 2.23 7.20
N GLU A 45 -0.58 2.99 7.91
CA GLU A 45 0.44 3.86 7.30
C GLU A 45 1.49 3.05 6.52
N GLY A 46 1.97 1.95 7.09
CA GLY A 46 2.89 1.03 6.41
C GLY A 46 2.25 0.42 5.17
N ASN A 47 0.98 0.00 5.25
CA ASN A 47 0.25 -0.53 4.10
C ASN A 47 0.10 0.54 3.00
N LEU A 48 -0.26 1.79 3.33
CA LEU A 48 -0.34 2.87 2.33
C LEU A 48 0.98 3.08 1.59
N PHE A 49 2.10 3.06 2.32
CA PHE A 49 3.43 3.16 1.70
C PHE A 49 3.69 2.03 0.70
N PHE A 50 3.39 0.78 1.06
CA PHE A 50 3.56 -0.34 0.13
C PHE A 50 2.60 -0.29 -1.05
N LEU A 51 1.34 0.13 -0.85
CA LEU A 51 0.38 0.31 -1.95
C LEU A 51 0.86 1.40 -2.94
N ASP A 52 1.45 2.49 -2.45
CA ASP A 52 2.06 3.53 -3.30
C ASP A 52 3.27 3.00 -4.08
N LEU A 53 4.13 2.20 -3.46
CA LEU A 53 5.25 1.54 -4.15
C LEU A 53 4.76 0.62 -5.26
N LEU A 54 3.72 -0.17 -5.00
CA LEU A 54 3.14 -1.09 -5.98
C LEU A 54 2.54 -0.35 -7.18
N GLN A 55 1.82 0.76 -6.95
CA GLN A 55 1.31 1.60 -8.04
C GLN A 55 2.45 2.20 -8.88
N ASN A 56 3.54 2.65 -8.24
CA ASN A 56 4.68 3.19 -8.97
C ASN A 56 5.38 2.12 -9.82
N LEU A 57 5.53 0.90 -9.31
CA LEU A 57 6.10 -0.22 -10.07
C LEU A 57 5.23 -0.61 -11.26
N SER A 58 3.91 -0.65 -11.10
CA SER A 58 2.97 -0.89 -12.20
C SER A 58 3.06 0.20 -13.29
N ARG A 59 3.20 1.47 -12.91
CA ARG A 59 3.45 2.57 -13.85
C ARG A 59 4.80 2.46 -14.55
N MET A 60 5.84 1.99 -13.85
CA MET A 60 7.15 1.73 -14.47
C MET A 60 7.07 0.60 -15.51
N LEU A 61 6.30 -0.45 -15.22
CA LEU A 61 5.96 -1.52 -16.17
C LEU A 61 5.27 -0.96 -17.43
N MET A 62 4.19 -0.20 -17.25
CA MET A 62 3.46 0.49 -18.31
C MET A 62 4.37 1.40 -19.14
N PHE A 63 5.25 2.16 -18.48
CA PHE A 63 6.22 3.04 -19.13
C PHE A 63 7.23 2.24 -19.95
N ALA A 64 7.82 1.19 -19.38
CA ALA A 64 8.81 0.35 -20.03
C ALA A 64 8.24 -0.31 -21.29
N VAL A 65 7.02 -0.83 -21.24
CA VAL A 65 6.38 -1.43 -22.42
C VAL A 65 6.04 -0.41 -23.50
N SER A 66 5.65 0.80 -23.09
CA SER A 66 5.30 1.88 -24.03
C SER A 66 6.51 2.51 -24.71
N HIS A 67 7.69 2.48 -24.07
CA HIS A 67 8.90 3.18 -24.53
C HIS A 67 10.08 2.27 -24.81
N ALA A 68 9.90 0.97 -24.63
CA ALA A 68 10.80 -0.04 -25.14
C ALA A 68 11.04 0.19 -26.64
N GLY A 69 12.27 0.58 -26.98
CA GLY A 69 12.76 0.49 -28.36
C GLY A 69 12.67 -0.96 -28.86
N TYR A 70 12.90 -1.16 -30.16
CA TYR A 70 12.74 -2.45 -30.85
C TYR A 70 13.52 -3.65 -30.26
N GLU A 71 14.35 -3.47 -29.23
CA GLU A 71 15.05 -4.56 -28.54
C GLU A 71 14.19 -5.24 -27.48
N LEU A 72 13.53 -6.31 -27.93
CA LEU A 72 12.63 -7.17 -27.18
C LEU A 72 13.20 -7.73 -25.87
N SER A 73 14.46 -8.15 -25.87
CA SER A 73 15.12 -8.82 -24.73
C SER A 73 15.27 -7.91 -23.51
N SER A 74 15.56 -6.62 -23.74
CA SER A 74 15.67 -5.61 -22.70
C SER A 74 14.32 -5.34 -22.03
N VAL A 75 13.23 -5.39 -22.81
CA VAL A 75 11.85 -5.24 -22.30
C VAL A 75 11.47 -6.40 -21.40
N CYS A 76 11.70 -7.63 -21.85
CA CYS A 76 11.38 -8.85 -21.09
C CYS A 76 12.09 -8.87 -19.74
N ASN A 77 13.37 -8.50 -19.68
CA ASN A 77 14.11 -8.46 -18.42
C ASN A 77 13.54 -7.42 -17.43
N ILE A 78 13.17 -6.24 -17.92
CA ILE A 78 12.57 -5.18 -17.08
C ILE A 78 11.20 -5.62 -16.57
N LEU A 79 10.41 -6.26 -17.43
CA LEU A 79 9.09 -6.82 -17.10
C LEU A 79 9.20 -7.85 -15.97
N ASP A 80 10.09 -8.84 -16.11
CA ASP A 80 10.28 -9.90 -15.12
C ASP A 80 10.73 -9.34 -13.76
N GLN A 81 11.76 -8.47 -13.76
CA GLN A 81 12.25 -7.84 -12.53
C GLN A 81 11.18 -6.98 -11.86
N SER A 82 10.41 -6.21 -12.63
CA SER A 82 9.34 -5.38 -12.07
C SER A 82 8.23 -6.22 -11.45
N MET A 83 7.89 -7.36 -12.05
CA MET A 83 6.92 -8.30 -11.48
C MET A 83 7.43 -8.96 -10.20
N GLU A 84 8.71 -9.31 -10.12
CA GLU A 84 9.32 -9.82 -8.88
C GLU A 84 9.23 -8.80 -7.75
N TYR A 85 9.54 -7.53 -8.01
CA TYR A 85 9.40 -6.47 -7.01
C TYR A 85 7.93 -6.28 -6.59
N LEU A 86 6.98 -6.26 -7.53
CA LEU A 86 5.55 -6.17 -7.22
C LEU A 86 5.11 -7.30 -6.28
N GLN A 87 5.46 -8.54 -6.58
CA GLN A 87 5.10 -9.68 -5.74
C GLN A 87 5.77 -9.61 -4.36
N TYR A 88 7.04 -9.22 -4.31
CA TYR A 88 7.77 -9.05 -3.05
C TYR A 88 7.11 -8.01 -2.14
N TYR A 89 6.75 -6.85 -2.67
CA TYR A 89 6.12 -5.78 -1.89
C TYR A 89 4.66 -6.10 -1.51
N ALA A 90 3.94 -6.85 -2.34
CA ALA A 90 2.61 -7.35 -1.98
C ALA A 90 2.65 -8.21 -0.71
N GLN A 91 3.69 -9.04 -0.54
CA GLN A 91 3.88 -9.86 0.67
C GLN A 91 4.25 -9.05 1.93
N GLN A 92 4.71 -7.80 1.76
CA GLN A 92 5.01 -6.91 2.89
C GLN A 92 3.75 -6.30 3.50
N LEU A 93 2.63 -6.26 2.76
CA LEU A 93 1.35 -5.80 3.28
C LEU A 93 0.90 -6.67 4.45
N LYS A 94 0.55 -6.01 5.56
CA LYS A 94 0.13 -6.69 6.79
C LYS A 94 -1.38 -6.56 6.98
N ALA A 95 -2.00 -7.64 7.43
CA ALA A 95 -3.41 -7.61 7.80
C ALA A 95 -3.64 -6.56 8.89
N SER A 96 -4.71 -5.79 8.73
CA SER A 96 -5.19 -4.82 9.71
C SER A 96 -6.59 -5.22 10.18
N SER A 97 -7.04 -4.66 11.29
CA SER A 97 -8.39 -4.90 11.81
C SER A 97 -9.50 -4.57 10.80
N ALA A 98 -9.25 -3.64 9.90
CA ALA A 98 -10.21 -3.14 8.91
C ALA A 98 -10.04 -3.75 7.51
N SER A 99 -8.94 -4.46 7.26
CA SER A 99 -8.67 -5.11 5.97
C SER A 99 -7.96 -6.44 6.20
N GLN A 100 -8.73 -7.42 6.65
CA GLN A 100 -8.29 -8.80 6.74
C GLN A 100 -8.07 -9.29 5.30
N ASN A 101 -6.85 -9.72 4.98
CA ASN A 101 -6.46 -10.28 3.68
C ASN A 101 -6.11 -9.26 2.58
N ILE A 102 -5.77 -8.01 2.92
CA ILE A 102 -5.27 -7.03 1.92
C ILE A 102 -4.08 -7.58 1.12
N GLY A 103 -3.10 -8.17 1.81
CA GLY A 103 -1.90 -8.71 1.17
C GLY A 103 -2.20 -9.85 0.21
N GLU A 104 -3.06 -10.79 0.59
CA GLU A 104 -3.45 -11.92 -0.27
C GLU A 104 -4.17 -11.46 -1.53
N ARG A 105 -5.10 -10.50 -1.42
CA ARG A 105 -5.84 -9.99 -2.58
C ARG A 105 -4.93 -9.22 -3.53
N VAL A 106 -4.05 -8.38 -3.00
CA VAL A 106 -3.05 -7.66 -3.80
C VAL A 106 -2.06 -8.61 -4.46
N TYR A 107 -1.62 -9.63 -3.74
CA TYR A 107 -0.73 -10.67 -4.27
C TYR A 107 -1.39 -11.43 -5.43
N LEU A 108 -2.66 -11.83 -5.29
CA LEU A 108 -3.41 -12.50 -6.36
C LEU A 108 -3.54 -11.62 -7.61
N ALA A 109 -3.80 -10.31 -7.44
CA ALA A 109 -3.85 -9.38 -8.56
C ALA A 109 -2.48 -9.23 -9.24
N ALA A 110 -1.38 -9.20 -8.47
CA ALA A 110 -0.03 -9.15 -9.01
C ALA A 110 0.32 -10.44 -9.78
N ASP A 111 -0.10 -11.61 -9.30
CA ASP A 111 0.08 -12.89 -9.99
C ASP A 111 -0.66 -12.94 -11.33
N GLN A 112 -1.88 -12.40 -11.39
CA GLN A 112 -2.64 -12.30 -12.64
C GLN A 112 -1.94 -11.39 -13.66
N LEU A 113 -1.42 -10.25 -13.22
CA LEU A 113 -0.62 -9.37 -14.07
C LEU A 113 0.65 -10.08 -14.56
N LYS A 114 1.31 -10.86 -13.68
CA LYS A 114 2.52 -11.62 -14.03
C LYS A 114 2.25 -12.67 -15.10
N ALA A 115 1.13 -13.38 -14.99
CA ALA A 115 0.73 -14.35 -16.01
C ALA A 115 0.58 -13.68 -17.39
N GLN A 116 -0.10 -12.54 -17.46
CA GLN A 116 -0.27 -11.78 -18.71
C GLN A 116 1.06 -11.27 -19.26
N VAL A 117 1.95 -10.77 -18.40
CA VAL A 117 3.29 -10.31 -18.78
C VAL A 117 4.12 -11.47 -19.33
N ASN A 118 4.13 -12.63 -18.66
CA ASN A 118 4.87 -13.81 -19.08
C ASN A 118 4.36 -14.39 -20.40
N ASP A 119 3.04 -14.47 -20.58
CA ASP A 119 2.45 -14.95 -21.83
C ASP A 119 2.74 -13.98 -22.97
N THR A 120 2.74 -12.66 -22.70
CA THR A 120 3.14 -11.65 -23.67
C THR A 120 4.63 -11.78 -24.04
N ALA A 121 5.51 -11.96 -23.06
CA ALA A 121 6.94 -12.16 -23.30
C ALA A 121 7.21 -13.41 -24.15
N ARG A 122 6.48 -14.52 -23.89
CA ARG A 122 6.56 -15.75 -24.69
C ARG A 122 6.09 -15.53 -26.12
N PHE A 123 4.93 -14.90 -26.30
CA PHE A 123 4.37 -14.58 -27.62
C PHE A 123 5.35 -13.75 -28.46
N LEU A 124 5.99 -12.75 -27.85
CA LEU A 124 6.97 -11.90 -28.49
C LEU A 124 8.27 -12.64 -28.89
N GLN A 125 8.69 -13.66 -28.12
CA GLN A 125 9.85 -14.49 -28.45
C GLN A 125 9.58 -15.44 -29.62
N GLU A 126 8.31 -15.83 -29.82
CA GLU A 126 7.88 -16.75 -30.88
C GLU A 126 7.61 -16.03 -32.21
N ASP A 127 7.03 -14.83 -32.17
CA ASP A 127 6.71 -14.03 -33.36
C ASP A 127 7.02 -12.54 -33.13
N GLY A 128 8.19 -12.10 -33.62
CA GLY A 128 8.73 -10.76 -33.40
C GLY A 128 8.24 -9.69 -34.39
N SER A 129 7.11 -9.92 -35.07
CA SER A 129 6.56 -8.95 -36.02
C SER A 129 6.11 -7.65 -35.33
N GLU A 130 6.06 -6.55 -36.09
CA GLU A 130 5.62 -5.24 -35.58
C GLU A 130 4.15 -5.25 -35.13
N GLU A 131 3.32 -6.07 -35.77
CA GLU A 131 1.93 -6.30 -35.39
C GLU A 131 1.83 -7.06 -34.05
N CYS A 132 2.68 -8.08 -33.84
CA CYS A 132 2.78 -8.80 -32.57
C CYS A 132 3.27 -7.90 -31.43
N LEU A 133 4.21 -6.99 -31.70
CA LEU A 133 4.66 -5.96 -30.75
C LEU A 133 3.53 -5.02 -30.33
N SER A 134 2.68 -4.61 -31.27
CA SER A 134 1.53 -3.74 -30.99
C SER A 134 0.47 -4.43 -30.10
N VAL A 135 0.17 -5.70 -30.39
CA VAL A 135 -0.75 -6.52 -29.58
C VAL A 135 -0.20 -6.74 -28.18
N ALA A 136 1.09 -7.12 -28.07
CA ALA A 136 1.77 -7.31 -26.80
C ALA A 136 1.73 -6.06 -25.91
N ARG A 137 2.02 -4.88 -26.49
CA ARG A 137 1.93 -3.60 -25.77
C ARG A 137 0.53 -3.32 -25.25
N SER A 138 -0.48 -3.61 -26.06
CA SER A 138 -1.89 -3.41 -25.70
C SER A 138 -2.34 -4.35 -24.58
N THR A 139 -1.87 -5.60 -24.59
CA THR A 139 -2.19 -6.59 -23.54
C THR A 139 -1.60 -6.19 -22.20
N VAL A 140 -0.30 -5.86 -22.14
CA VAL A 140 0.33 -5.46 -20.87
C VAL A 140 -0.26 -4.14 -20.38
N LYS A 141 -0.54 -3.18 -21.27
CA LYS A 141 -1.25 -1.95 -20.93
C LYS A 141 -2.56 -2.23 -20.20
N LEU A 142 -3.42 -3.05 -20.79
CA LEU A 142 -4.71 -3.39 -20.20
C LEU A 142 -4.53 -4.07 -18.84
N GLY A 143 -3.58 -5.00 -18.72
CA GLY A 143 -3.25 -5.65 -17.46
C GLY A 143 -2.85 -4.67 -16.38
N THR A 144 -1.95 -3.73 -16.69
CA THR A 144 -1.49 -2.70 -15.76
C THR A 144 -2.62 -1.75 -15.36
N GLU A 145 -3.53 -1.38 -16.28
CA GLU A 145 -4.68 -0.52 -15.98
C GLU A 145 -5.67 -1.20 -15.01
N VAL A 146 -5.94 -2.49 -15.19
CA VAL A 146 -6.80 -3.26 -14.29
C VAL A 146 -6.16 -3.38 -12.91
N PHE A 147 -4.87 -3.71 -12.86
CA PHE A 147 -4.12 -3.77 -11.60
C PHE A 147 -4.12 -2.41 -10.88
N ASP A 148 -3.83 -1.32 -11.58
CA ASP A 148 -3.82 0.03 -11.01
C ASP A 148 -5.19 0.44 -10.47
N SER A 149 -6.27 0.10 -11.17
CA SER A 149 -7.63 0.38 -10.68
C SER A 149 -7.90 -0.36 -9.38
N PHE A 150 -7.58 -1.66 -9.32
CA PHE A 150 -7.71 -2.46 -8.11
C PHE A 150 -6.88 -1.88 -6.94
N MET A 151 -5.62 -1.52 -7.21
CA MET A 151 -4.73 -0.92 -6.22
C MET A 151 -5.22 0.42 -5.71
N LYS A 152 -5.87 1.23 -6.56
CA LYS A 152 -6.48 2.50 -6.17
C LYS A 152 -7.62 2.29 -5.19
N ASP A 153 -8.44 1.25 -5.38
CA ASP A 153 -9.54 0.95 -4.47
C ASP A 153 -9.04 0.48 -3.11
N GLU A 154 -8.02 -0.39 -3.08
CA GLU A 154 -7.36 -0.81 -1.83
C GLU A 154 -6.70 0.38 -1.11
N TYR A 155 -6.10 1.30 -1.85
CA TYR A 155 -5.53 2.53 -1.32
C TYR A 155 -6.60 3.42 -0.66
N GLN A 156 -7.70 3.69 -1.37
CA GLN A 156 -8.78 4.52 -0.81
C GLN A 156 -9.41 3.87 0.42
N SER A 157 -9.65 2.57 0.38
CA SER A 157 -10.16 1.82 1.53
C SER A 157 -9.22 1.94 2.74
N THR A 158 -7.92 1.68 2.54
CA THR A 158 -6.90 1.79 3.59
C THR A 158 -6.82 3.21 4.15
N LYS A 159 -6.87 4.23 3.29
CA LYS A 159 -6.85 5.64 3.68
C LYS A 159 -8.07 6.05 4.51
N VAL A 160 -9.27 5.62 4.11
CA VAL A 160 -10.50 5.88 4.88
C VAL A 160 -10.41 5.25 6.26
N ASN A 161 -9.89 4.02 6.35
CA ASN A 161 -9.69 3.34 7.64
C ASN A 161 -8.65 4.05 8.51
N LEU A 162 -7.56 4.55 7.93
CA LEU A 162 -6.57 5.35 8.66
C LEU A 162 -7.19 6.63 9.24
N LEU A 163 -8.01 7.34 8.45
CA LEU A 163 -8.72 8.53 8.92
C LEU A 163 -9.66 8.21 10.09
N ARG A 164 -10.42 7.10 10.00
CA ARG A 164 -11.29 6.63 11.09
C ARG A 164 -10.49 6.27 12.34
N THR A 165 -9.39 5.55 12.21
CA THR A 165 -8.50 5.22 13.34
C THR A 165 -7.94 6.48 13.99
N ASN A 166 -7.54 7.48 13.21
CA ASN A 166 -7.08 8.77 13.72
C ASN A 166 -8.18 9.55 14.46
N GLN A 167 -9.43 9.48 13.99
CA GLN A 167 -10.59 10.06 14.68
C GLN A 167 -10.83 9.38 16.03
N LEU A 168 -10.84 8.03 16.05
CA LEU A 168 -10.99 7.26 17.29
C LEU A 168 -9.85 7.53 18.28
N LEU A 169 -8.62 7.65 17.80
CA LEU A 169 -7.48 8.05 18.63
C LEU A 169 -7.72 9.42 19.26
N ALA A 170 -8.13 10.42 18.47
CA ALA A 170 -8.41 11.76 18.96
C ALA A 170 -9.52 11.76 20.02
N GLU A 171 -10.61 11.01 19.80
CA GLU A 171 -11.71 10.86 20.78
C GLU A 171 -11.23 10.25 22.09
N LYS A 172 -10.46 9.15 22.03
CA LYS A 172 -9.92 8.47 23.21
C LYS A 172 -8.92 9.35 23.97
N PHE A 173 -8.11 10.13 23.25
CA PHE A 173 -7.23 11.13 23.86
C PHE A 173 -8.00 12.27 24.53
N MET A 174 -9.06 12.77 23.92
CA MET A 174 -9.88 13.84 24.52
C MET A 174 -10.60 13.35 25.78
N ALA A 175 -11.11 12.12 25.78
CA ALA A 175 -11.68 11.48 26.97
C ALA A 175 -10.63 11.37 28.08
N TYR A 176 -9.41 10.92 27.74
CA TYR A 176 -8.30 10.84 28.69
C TYR A 176 -7.96 12.19 29.32
N VAL A 177 -7.87 13.26 28.52
CA VAL A 177 -7.58 14.61 29.02
C VAL A 177 -8.73 15.17 29.87
N GLY A 178 -9.97 14.78 29.61
CA GLY A 178 -11.15 15.20 30.37
C GLY A 178 -11.31 14.51 31.73
N GLU A 179 -10.73 13.32 31.91
CA GLU A 179 -10.76 12.55 33.16
C GLU A 179 -9.71 13.00 34.18
N VAL A 180 -8.60 13.62 33.72
CA VAL A 180 -7.56 14.19 34.60
C VAL A 180 -8.01 15.59 35.07
N LYS A 181 -8.84 15.64 36.13
CA LYS A 181 -9.20 16.86 36.87
C LYS A 181 -8.29 17.08 38.07
#